data_AF-A0AAD9BZN8-F1
#
_entry.id   AF-A0AAD9BZN8-F1
#
_cell.length_a   1.000
_cell.length_b   1.000
_cell.length_c   1.000
_cell.angle_alpha   90.00
_cell.angle_beta   90.00
_cell.angle_gamma   90.00
#
_symmetry.space_group_name_H-M   'P 1'
#
loop_
_entity.id
_entity.type
_entity.pdbx_description
1 polymer ?
#
loop_
_entity_poly.entity_id
_entity_poly.type
_entity_poly.pdbx_seq_one_letter_code
_entity_poly.pdbx_strand_id
1 'polypeptide(L)'
;MMSLAARSGAFSPYMQATAVAVAGPLKALVPGVVVKGEKILLDPKKPFLCRESLSGQSPKTGPAVTVSINGCAGVRFAHTDVSVPDFTDYRRPEVQDPGKSSQESSESRRTFSYLVTGASTVVGVYAAKTVVSQFVSSMSASADVLALSKIEVKLSDIPEGKNMTFKWRGKPLFVRHRTEKEIAAEAR
;
A
#
# COMPACT_ATOMS: atom_id res chain seq x y z
N MET A 1 47.03 32.40 9.36
CA MET A 1 45.66 32.75 8.96
C MET A 1 44.88 31.45 8.71
N MET A 2 43.79 31.27 9.46
CA MET A 2 42.71 30.25 9.39
C MET A 2 43.06 28.80 8.99
N SER A 3 43.20 27.91 9.98
CA SER A 3 43.15 26.45 9.80
C SER A 3 41.71 25.97 9.96
N LEU A 4 41.12 25.42 8.89
CA LEU A 4 39.78 24.85 8.89
C LEU A 4 39.89 23.32 8.79
N ALA A 5 39.94 22.66 9.95
CA ALA A 5 39.91 21.20 10.03
C ALA A 5 38.45 20.73 9.84
N ALA A 6 38.05 20.49 8.59
CA ALA A 6 36.74 19.89 8.30
C ALA A 6 36.77 18.39 8.65
N ARG A 7 36.13 18.00 9.75
CA ARG A 7 35.84 16.59 10.05
C ARG A 7 34.72 16.12 9.12
N SER A 8 35.05 15.52 7.99
CA SER A 8 34.08 14.83 7.13
C SER A 8 33.77 13.45 7.74
N GLY A 9 32.52 13.27 8.19
CA GLY A 9 32.02 12.00 8.74
C GLY A 9 31.81 10.92 7.67
N ALA A 10 30.62 10.31 7.61
CA ALA A 10 30.28 9.15 6.76
C ALA A 10 30.49 9.32 5.23
N PHE A 11 30.84 10.52 4.77
CA PHE A 11 31.19 10.81 3.38
C PHE A 11 32.71 10.75 3.10
N SER A 12 33.51 10.38 4.11
CA SER A 12 34.96 10.15 4.01
C SER A 12 35.42 9.33 2.78
N PRO A 13 34.78 8.21 2.39
CA PRO A 13 35.26 7.42 1.26
C PRO A 13 34.92 8.02 -0.11
N TYR A 14 34.12 9.08 -0.17
CA TYR A 14 33.66 9.72 -1.41
C TYR A 14 34.29 11.09 -1.67
N MET A 15 35.00 11.68 -0.70
CA MET A 15 35.70 12.94 -0.89
C MET A 15 37.17 12.69 -1.29
N GLN A 16 37.52 12.98 -2.54
CA GLN A 16 38.92 13.15 -2.95
C GLN A 16 39.23 14.65 -3.06
N ALA A 17 40.12 15.14 -2.20
CA ALA A 17 40.68 16.48 -2.33
C ALA A 17 41.80 16.45 -3.38
N THR A 18 41.61 17.13 -4.51
CA THR A 18 42.67 17.34 -5.51
C THR A 18 43.47 18.58 -5.13
N ALA A 19 44.66 18.40 -4.55
CA ALA A 19 45.63 19.47 -4.40
C ALA A 19 46.47 19.57 -5.67
N VAL A 20 46.35 20.68 -6.41
CA VAL A 20 47.22 20.96 -7.56
C VAL A 20 48.48 21.65 -7.05
N ALA A 21 49.59 20.93 -7.00
CA ALA A 21 50.90 21.54 -6.83
C ALA A 21 51.43 21.94 -8.21
N VAL A 22 51.43 23.24 -8.51
CA VAL A 22 52.18 23.79 -9.65
C VAL A 22 53.65 23.84 -9.25
N ALA A 23 54.53 23.24 -10.05
CA ALA A 23 55.96 23.19 -9.75
C ALA A 23 56.60 24.59 -9.88
N GLY A 24 57.02 25.18 -8.76
CA GLY A 24 57.90 26.36 -8.71
C GLY A 24 59.34 25.96 -8.35
N PRO A 25 60.34 26.83 -8.57
CA PRO A 25 61.77 26.50 -8.41
C PRO A 25 62.25 26.38 -6.93
N LEU A 26 61.36 26.46 -5.94
CA LEU A 26 61.73 26.38 -4.53
C LEU A 26 61.57 24.95 -3.98
N LYS A 27 62.62 24.46 -3.32
CA LYS A 27 62.69 23.10 -2.77
C LYS A 27 61.79 22.96 -1.53
N ALA A 28 60.84 22.03 -1.57
CA ALA A 28 59.93 21.75 -0.46
C ALA A 28 60.69 21.19 0.76
N LEU A 29 60.38 21.73 1.95
CA LEU A 29 61.14 21.51 3.20
C LEU A 29 60.72 20.28 4.04
N VAL A 30 59.70 19.50 3.62
CA VAL A 30 59.27 18.29 4.37
C VAL A 30 58.80 17.19 3.40
N PRO A 31 59.18 15.91 3.58
CA PRO A 31 58.70 14.83 2.73
C PRO A 31 57.21 14.54 3.01
N GLY A 32 56.40 14.51 1.95
CA GLY A 32 54.96 14.20 2.05
C GLY A 32 54.72 12.75 2.44
N VAL A 33 53.92 12.53 3.48
CA VAL A 33 53.52 11.18 3.94
C VAL A 33 52.60 10.54 2.91
N VAL A 34 53.07 9.45 2.30
CA VAL A 34 52.26 8.60 1.41
C VAL A 34 51.36 7.72 2.27
N VAL A 35 50.08 8.05 2.34
CA VAL A 35 49.08 7.17 2.95
C VAL A 35 48.73 6.07 1.92
N LYS A 36 49.18 4.83 2.18
CA LYS A 36 48.78 3.66 1.39
C LYS A 36 47.30 3.38 1.66
N GLY A 37 46.45 3.57 0.65
CA GLY A 37 45.05 3.11 0.70
C GLY A 37 44.98 1.58 0.60
N GLU A 38 44.21 0.95 1.49
CA GLU A 38 43.95 -0.49 1.43
C GLU A 38 43.14 -0.85 0.18
N LYS A 39 43.52 -1.94 -0.48
CA LYS A 39 42.76 -2.50 -1.62
C LYS A 39 41.58 -3.29 -1.10
N ILE A 40 40.38 -2.74 -1.28
CA ILE A 40 39.12 -3.47 -1.07
C ILE A 40 39.01 -4.53 -2.18
N LEU A 41 39.02 -5.81 -1.79
CA LEU A 41 38.83 -6.94 -2.71
C LEU A 41 37.34 -7.08 -3.04
N LEU A 42 36.96 -6.72 -4.27
CA LEU A 42 35.64 -6.99 -4.82
C LEU A 42 35.64 -8.36 -5.50
N ASP A 43 34.67 -9.21 -5.13
CA ASP A 43 34.51 -10.59 -5.61
C ASP A 43 34.12 -10.63 -7.11
N PRO A 44 34.98 -11.12 -8.02
CA PRO A 44 34.81 -10.96 -9.46
C PRO A 44 33.75 -11.88 -10.10
N LYS A 45 33.14 -12.79 -9.33
CA LYS A 45 32.24 -13.83 -9.87
C LYS A 45 30.75 -13.50 -9.83
N LYS A 46 30.32 -12.39 -9.23
CA LYS A 46 28.93 -11.94 -9.34
C LYS A 46 28.78 -11.09 -10.60
N PRO A 47 27.97 -11.48 -11.60
CA PRO A 47 27.60 -10.54 -12.64
C PRO A 47 26.88 -9.38 -11.95
N PHE A 48 27.35 -8.15 -12.17
CA PHE A 48 26.67 -6.96 -11.69
C PHE A 48 25.29 -6.92 -12.36
N LEU A 49 24.25 -7.28 -11.60
CA LEU A 49 22.86 -7.30 -12.06
C LEU A 49 22.33 -5.90 -12.39
N CYS A 50 23.07 -4.86 -12.01
CA CYS A 50 22.89 -3.51 -12.51
C CYS A 50 24.07 -3.19 -13.43
N ARG A 51 23.81 -3.11 -14.74
CA ARG A 51 24.76 -2.62 -15.76
C ARG A 51 25.17 -1.15 -15.55
N GLU A 52 24.70 -0.54 -14.45
CA GLU A 52 24.85 0.85 -14.02
C GLU A 52 25.46 0.95 -12.61
N SER A 53 26.42 0.11 -12.24
CA SER A 53 27.34 0.54 -11.18
C SER A 53 28.07 1.79 -11.71
N LEU A 54 27.63 2.96 -11.28
CA LEU A 54 28.14 4.28 -11.68
C LEU A 54 29.67 4.43 -11.51
N SER A 55 30.31 3.51 -10.78
CA SER A 55 31.75 3.39 -10.63
C SER A 55 32.49 2.94 -11.90
N GLY A 56 31.81 2.27 -12.85
CA GLY A 56 32.40 1.76 -14.08
C GLY A 56 32.26 2.68 -15.30
N GLN A 57 31.36 3.66 -15.24
CA GLN A 57 31.04 4.57 -16.35
C GLN A 57 31.31 6.06 -16.05
N SER A 58 31.74 6.40 -14.82
CA SER A 58 32.15 7.78 -14.53
C SER A 58 33.54 8.06 -15.13
N PRO A 59 33.69 9.07 -16.00
CA PRO A 59 34.99 9.48 -16.51
C PRO A 59 35.81 10.01 -15.33
N LYS A 60 36.84 9.26 -14.91
CA LYS A 60 37.79 9.68 -13.86
C LYS A 60 38.79 10.75 -14.33
N THR A 61 38.47 11.47 -15.37
CA THR A 61 39.25 12.57 -15.91
C THR A 61 38.24 13.60 -16.40
N GLY A 62 38.47 14.88 -16.06
CA GLY A 62 37.63 16.00 -16.53
C GLY A 62 37.56 16.05 -18.06
N PRO A 63 36.80 17.00 -18.65
CA PRO A 63 36.62 17.06 -20.09
C PRO A 63 37.97 17.22 -20.80
N ALA A 64 38.51 16.12 -21.29
CA ALA A 64 39.70 16.05 -22.11
C ALA A 64 39.27 15.47 -23.45
N VAL A 65 39.15 16.34 -24.45
CA VAL A 65 39.02 15.90 -25.84
C VAL A 65 40.41 15.50 -26.30
N THR A 66 40.66 14.21 -26.41
CA THR A 66 41.87 13.67 -27.06
C THR A 66 41.44 12.78 -28.21
N VAL A 67 41.58 13.28 -29.43
CA VAL A 67 41.40 12.47 -30.64
C VAL A 67 42.75 11.82 -30.93
N SER A 68 42.89 10.54 -30.64
CA SER A 68 44.03 9.73 -31.05
C SER A 68 43.53 8.50 -31.81
N ILE A 69 44.26 8.08 -32.83
CA ILE A 69 43.89 7.01 -33.77
C ILE A 69 43.65 5.64 -33.07
N ASN A 70 44.08 5.48 -31.81
CA ASN A 70 43.86 4.27 -31.01
C ASN A 70 43.03 4.49 -29.72
N GLY A 71 42.30 5.62 -29.62
CA GLY A 71 41.39 5.88 -28.50
C GLY A 71 39.96 5.46 -28.83
N CYS A 72 39.32 4.70 -27.93
CA CYS A 72 37.93 4.25 -28.09
C CYS A 72 37.00 5.47 -28.25
N ALA A 73 36.46 5.66 -29.45
CA ALA A 73 35.50 6.72 -29.76
C ALA A 73 34.22 6.51 -28.94
N GLY A 74 33.62 7.61 -28.48
CA GLY A 74 32.52 7.61 -27.50
C GLY A 74 31.37 6.64 -27.82
N VAL A 75 30.79 6.07 -26.76
CA VAL A 75 29.62 5.20 -26.85
C VAL A 75 28.46 6.01 -27.44
N ARG A 76 28.09 5.73 -28.69
CA ARG A 76 26.84 6.22 -29.27
C ARG A 76 25.72 5.42 -28.63
N PHE A 77 24.83 6.08 -27.88
CA PHE A 77 23.58 5.46 -27.47
C PHE A 77 22.58 5.62 -28.61
N ALA A 78 22.66 4.75 -29.62
CA ALA A 78 21.58 4.66 -30.59
C ALA A 78 20.42 3.89 -29.95
N HIS A 79 19.19 4.17 -30.37
CA HIS A 79 18.02 3.42 -29.93
C HIS A 79 18.13 1.91 -30.27
N THR A 80 19.01 1.54 -31.20
CA THR A 80 19.34 0.16 -31.60
C THR A 80 20.24 -0.58 -30.61
N ASP A 81 20.95 0.14 -29.73
CA ASP A 81 21.89 -0.46 -28.77
C ASP A 81 21.22 -0.78 -27.44
N VAL A 82 19.96 -0.38 -27.28
CA VAL A 82 19.16 -0.61 -26.08
C VAL A 82 18.49 -1.98 -26.18
N SER A 83 19.10 -2.98 -25.56
CA SER A 83 18.50 -4.31 -25.37
C SER A 83 17.61 -4.35 -24.12
N VAL A 84 16.44 -4.98 -24.22
CA VAL A 84 15.59 -5.25 -23.05
C VAL A 84 16.37 -6.13 -22.04
N PRO A 85 16.44 -5.76 -20.76
CA PRO A 85 17.07 -6.59 -19.73
C PRO A 85 16.40 -7.96 -19.57
N ASP A 86 17.12 -8.90 -18.98
CA ASP A 86 16.55 -10.19 -18.62
C ASP A 86 15.61 -10.06 -17.40
N PHE A 87 14.41 -10.62 -17.52
CA PHE A 87 13.37 -10.64 -16.48
C PHE A 87 13.02 -12.07 -16.03
N THR A 88 13.88 -13.04 -16.32
CA THR A 88 13.67 -14.46 -16.01
C THR A 88 13.28 -14.69 -14.54
N ASP A 89 13.88 -13.96 -13.60
CA ASP A 89 13.60 -14.07 -12.16
C ASP A 89 12.20 -13.58 -11.75
N TYR A 90 11.59 -12.69 -12.53
CA TYR A 90 10.27 -12.10 -12.23
C TYR A 90 9.13 -12.72 -13.05
N ARG A 91 9.47 -13.54 -14.05
CA ARG A 91 8.48 -14.18 -14.90
C ARG A 91 7.77 -15.30 -14.13
N ARG A 92 6.49 -15.48 -14.43
CA ARG A 92 5.77 -16.67 -13.98
C ARG A 92 6.40 -17.89 -14.69
N PRO A 93 6.42 -19.08 -14.04
CA PRO A 93 7.04 -20.28 -14.61
C PRO A 93 6.47 -20.64 -15.99
N GLU A 94 5.18 -20.37 -16.22
CA GLU A 94 4.48 -20.61 -17.49
C GLU A 94 4.97 -19.77 -18.69
N VAL A 95 5.79 -18.74 -18.48
CA VAL A 95 6.29 -17.82 -19.54
C VAL A 95 7.81 -17.62 -19.49
N GLN A 96 8.52 -18.56 -18.87
CA GLN A 96 9.98 -18.52 -18.74
C GLN A 96 10.68 -19.00 -20.01
N ASP A 97 10.09 -19.98 -20.72
CA ASP A 97 10.63 -20.55 -21.95
C ASP A 97 10.42 -19.60 -23.17
N PRO A 98 11.48 -19.08 -23.81
CA PRO A 98 11.35 -18.17 -24.95
C PRO A 98 10.85 -18.85 -26.24
N GLY A 99 10.99 -20.18 -26.33
CA GLY A 99 10.59 -20.96 -27.52
C GLY A 99 9.14 -21.40 -27.53
N LYS A 100 8.35 -21.10 -26.49
CA LYS A 100 6.93 -21.47 -26.37
C LYS A 100 6.03 -20.24 -26.45
N SER A 101 4.85 -20.41 -27.05
CA SER A 101 3.88 -19.33 -27.13
C SER A 101 3.28 -19.02 -25.76
N SER A 102 3.36 -17.76 -25.33
CA SER A 102 2.71 -17.30 -24.08
C SER A 102 1.19 -17.18 -24.17
N GLN A 103 0.60 -17.44 -25.35
CA GLN A 103 -0.85 -17.37 -25.56
C GLN A 103 -1.57 -18.54 -24.90
N GLU A 104 -0.97 -19.73 -24.88
CA GLU A 104 -1.54 -20.93 -24.26
C GLU A 104 -1.76 -20.75 -22.75
N SER A 105 -0.83 -20.06 -22.07
CA SER A 105 -0.92 -19.73 -20.64
C SER A 105 -1.54 -18.35 -20.36
N SER A 106 -2.10 -17.67 -21.36
CA SER A 106 -2.61 -16.31 -21.17
C SER A 106 -3.90 -16.28 -20.35
N GLU A 107 -4.79 -17.24 -20.58
CA GLU A 107 -6.09 -17.33 -19.92
C GLU A 107 -5.94 -17.72 -18.45
N SER A 108 -5.16 -18.76 -18.13
CA SER A 108 -4.87 -19.19 -16.75
C SER A 108 -4.37 -18.05 -15.88
N ARG A 109 -3.39 -17.28 -16.38
CA ARG A 109 -2.75 -16.18 -15.66
C ARG A 109 -3.69 -15.02 -15.37
N ARG A 110 -4.58 -14.70 -16.32
CA ARG A 110 -5.60 -13.65 -16.18
C ARG A 110 -6.71 -14.08 -15.25
N THR A 111 -7.24 -15.29 -15.44
CA THR A 111 -8.31 -15.86 -14.61
C THR A 111 -7.90 -15.94 -13.14
N PHE A 112 -6.66 -16.33 -12.83
CA PHE A 112 -6.15 -16.29 -11.46
C PHE A 112 -6.23 -14.88 -10.85
N SER A 113 -5.73 -13.87 -11.56
CA SER A 113 -5.77 -12.48 -11.08
C SER A 113 -7.21 -11.96 -10.93
N TYR A 114 -8.10 -12.25 -11.88
CA TYR A 114 -9.50 -11.88 -11.78
C TYR A 114 -10.23 -12.60 -10.66
N LEU A 115 -9.90 -13.86 -10.39
CA LEU A 115 -10.47 -14.61 -9.28
C LEU A 115 -10.08 -13.99 -7.94
N VAL A 116 -8.80 -13.63 -7.76
CA VAL A 116 -8.34 -12.97 -6.54
C VAL A 116 -9.03 -11.63 -6.33
N THR A 117 -9.13 -10.81 -7.38
CA THR A 117 -9.86 -9.53 -7.32
C THR A 117 -11.34 -9.76 -7.00
N GLY A 118 -12.02 -10.65 -7.73
CA GLY A 118 -13.43 -10.94 -7.54
C GLY A 118 -13.75 -11.46 -6.15
N ALA A 119 -12.96 -12.41 -5.64
CA ALA A 119 -13.10 -12.93 -4.28
C ALA A 119 -12.93 -11.84 -3.22
N SER A 120 -11.91 -10.98 -3.38
CA SER A 120 -11.67 -9.85 -2.47
C SER A 120 -12.83 -8.86 -2.48
N THR A 121 -13.39 -8.58 -3.66
CA THR A 121 -14.55 -7.69 -3.80
C THR A 121 -15.80 -8.27 -3.13
N VAL A 122 -16.08 -9.56 -3.29
CA VAL A 122 -17.24 -10.20 -2.65
C VAL A 122 -17.16 -10.09 -1.13
N VAL A 123 -15.99 -10.38 -0.56
CA VAL A 123 -15.77 -10.23 0.90
C VAL A 123 -15.92 -8.77 1.34
N GLY A 124 -15.34 -7.84 0.59
CA GLY A 124 -15.47 -6.40 0.87
C GLY A 124 -16.92 -5.91 0.83
N VAL A 125 -17.70 -6.32 -0.17
CA VAL A 125 -19.13 -5.97 -0.28
C VAL A 125 -19.93 -6.58 0.86
N TYR A 126 -19.65 -7.82 1.26
CA TYR A 126 -20.33 -8.43 2.40
C TYR A 126 -20.05 -7.67 3.70
N ALA A 127 -18.78 -7.34 3.96
CA ALA A 127 -18.40 -6.55 5.14
C ALA A 127 -19.09 -5.17 5.11
N ALA A 128 -19.03 -4.46 3.99
CA ALA A 128 -19.70 -3.18 3.83
C ALA A 128 -21.21 -3.28 4.07
N LYS A 129 -21.87 -4.30 3.52
CA LYS A 129 -23.30 -4.57 3.74
C LYS A 129 -23.60 -4.75 5.23
N THR A 130 -22.81 -5.56 5.93
CA THR A 130 -23.05 -5.79 7.37
C THR A 130 -22.89 -4.52 8.18
N VAL A 131 -21.85 -3.73 7.91
CA VAL A 131 -21.58 -2.47 8.62
C VAL A 131 -22.70 -1.47 8.35
N VAL A 132 -23.03 -1.22 7.08
CA VAL A 132 -24.10 -0.29 6.70
C VAL A 132 -25.44 -0.73 7.30
N SER A 133 -25.77 -2.02 7.24
CA SER A 133 -27.01 -2.54 7.83
C SER A 133 -27.06 -2.36 9.33
N GLN A 134 -25.95 -2.53 10.06
CA GLN A 134 -25.90 -2.29 11.50
C GLN A 134 -26.10 -0.81 11.83
N PHE A 135 -25.48 0.10 11.08
CA PHE A 135 -25.70 1.54 11.24
C PHE A 135 -27.16 1.92 11.02
N VAL A 136 -27.78 1.42 9.94
CA VAL A 136 -29.22 1.64 9.68
C VAL A 136 -30.08 1.04 10.79
N SER A 137 -29.77 -0.17 11.26
CA SER A 137 -30.51 -0.81 12.35
C SER A 137 -30.38 -0.03 13.66
N SER A 138 -29.26 0.64 13.91
CA SER A 138 -29.08 1.45 15.12
C SER A 138 -29.99 2.67 15.18
N MET A 139 -30.45 3.17 14.02
CA MET A 139 -31.42 4.26 13.91
C MET A 139 -32.87 3.78 14.03
N SER A 140 -33.11 2.47 14.02
CA SER A 140 -34.45 1.88 14.15
C SER A 140 -34.90 1.81 15.61
N ALA A 141 -36.16 1.42 15.85
CA ALA A 141 -36.72 1.34 17.19
C ALA A 141 -35.87 0.44 18.10
N SER A 142 -35.36 1.01 19.19
CA SER A 142 -34.57 0.29 20.18
C SER A 142 -35.41 -0.78 20.90
N ALA A 143 -34.73 -1.76 21.49
CA ALA A 143 -35.38 -2.88 22.17
C ALA A 143 -36.36 -2.43 23.28
N ASP A 144 -36.08 -1.31 23.96
CA ASP A 144 -36.97 -0.74 24.98
C ASP A 144 -38.29 -0.21 24.37
N VAL A 145 -38.20 0.51 23.24
CA VAL A 145 -39.39 0.96 22.49
C VAL A 145 -40.20 -0.21 21.93
N LEU A 146 -39.54 -1.30 21.56
CA LEU A 146 -40.17 -2.55 21.16
C LEU A 146 -40.74 -3.33 22.35
N ALA A 147 -40.16 -3.26 23.55
CA ALA A 147 -40.72 -3.87 24.75
C ALA A 147 -42.06 -3.23 25.11
N LEU A 148 -42.18 -1.90 24.95
CA LEU A 148 -43.44 -1.17 25.11
C LEU A 148 -44.47 -1.43 24.00
N SER A 149 -44.14 -2.27 23.01
CA SER A 149 -45.03 -2.54 21.87
C SER A 149 -46.24 -3.37 22.20
N LYS A 150 -46.12 -4.23 23.20
CA LYS A 150 -47.16 -5.13 23.67
C LYS A 150 -47.42 -4.84 25.13
N ILE A 151 -48.68 -4.89 25.55
CA ILE A 151 -49.06 -4.77 26.95
C ILE A 151 -49.90 -5.97 27.32
N GLU A 152 -49.66 -6.51 28.50
CA GLU A 152 -50.50 -7.54 29.09
C GLU A 152 -51.48 -6.87 30.04
N VAL A 153 -52.77 -7.13 29.85
CA VAL A 153 -53.85 -6.57 30.67
C VAL A 153 -54.54 -7.71 31.40
N LYS A 154 -54.58 -7.66 32.74
CA LYS A 154 -55.33 -8.61 33.55
C LYS A 154 -56.83 -8.32 33.44
N LEU A 155 -57.55 -9.24 32.80
CA LEU A 155 -58.99 -9.09 32.56
C LEU A 155 -59.83 -9.32 33.82
N SER A 156 -59.32 -10.08 34.80
CA SER A 156 -59.97 -10.35 36.09
C SER A 156 -60.25 -9.09 36.91
N ASP A 157 -59.44 -8.06 36.72
CA ASP A 157 -59.48 -6.85 37.54
C ASP A 157 -60.50 -5.83 37.00
N ILE A 158 -61.18 -6.14 35.88
CA ILE A 158 -62.16 -5.28 35.21
C ILE A 158 -63.58 -5.83 35.48
N PRO A 159 -64.34 -5.22 36.41
CA PRO A 159 -65.72 -5.62 36.65
C PRO A 159 -66.61 -5.29 35.45
N GLU A 160 -67.67 -6.08 35.28
CA GLU A 160 -68.66 -5.91 34.21
C GLU A 160 -69.29 -4.50 34.23
N GLY A 161 -69.46 -3.91 33.05
CA GLY A 161 -70.02 -2.57 32.86
C GLY A 161 -69.03 -1.41 33.07
N LYS A 162 -67.80 -1.69 33.53
CA LYS A 162 -66.76 -0.66 33.72
C LYS A 162 -65.85 -0.55 32.48
N ASN A 163 -65.51 0.68 32.12
CA ASN A 163 -64.48 0.99 31.13
C ASN A 163 -63.18 1.39 31.84
N MET A 164 -62.07 0.70 31.53
CA MET A 164 -60.76 1.00 32.08
C MET A 164 -59.86 1.62 31.00
N THR A 165 -59.12 2.66 31.35
CA THR A 165 -58.20 3.35 30.43
C THR A 165 -56.76 3.01 30.78
N PHE A 166 -56.01 2.49 29.81
CA PHE A 166 -54.58 2.20 29.92
C PHE A 166 -53.78 3.14 29.03
N LYS A 167 -52.55 3.49 29.41
CA LYS A 167 -51.65 4.27 28.55
C LYS A 167 -50.83 3.31 27.69
N TRP A 168 -50.98 3.39 26.36
CA TRP A 168 -50.26 2.54 25.40
C TRP A 168 -49.64 3.36 24.26
N ARG A 169 -48.32 3.29 24.10
CA ARG A 169 -47.54 4.03 23.08
C ARG A 169 -47.88 5.53 22.98
N GLY A 170 -48.10 6.17 24.13
CA GLY A 170 -48.46 7.60 24.20
C GLY A 170 -49.92 7.93 23.86
N LYS A 171 -50.75 6.91 23.59
CA LYS A 171 -52.20 7.05 23.33
C LYS A 171 -53.00 6.32 24.42
N PRO A 172 -54.23 6.76 24.72
CA PRO A 172 -55.12 6.01 25.61
C PRO A 172 -55.67 4.76 24.89
N LEU A 173 -55.63 3.62 25.58
CA LEU A 173 -56.26 2.36 25.19
C LEU A 173 -57.44 2.10 26.13
N PHE A 174 -58.64 1.93 25.57
CA PHE A 174 -59.85 1.65 26.33
C PHE A 174 -60.18 0.17 26.30
N VAL A 175 -60.35 -0.44 27.48
CA VAL A 175 -60.77 -1.83 27.64
C VAL A 175 -62.07 -1.83 28.44
N ARG A 176 -63.17 -2.20 27.78
CA ARG A 176 -64.52 -2.25 28.37
C ARG A 176 -64.99 -3.69 28.51
N HIS A 177 -65.37 -4.08 29.72
CA HIS A 177 -66.07 -5.34 29.96
C HIS A 177 -67.58 -5.11 29.76
N ARG A 178 -68.11 -5.47 28.58
CA ARG A 178 -69.52 -5.25 28.23
C ARG A 178 -70.46 -6.18 29.00
N THR A 179 -71.64 -5.69 29.38
CA THR A 179 -72.71 -6.50 29.99
C THR A 179 -73.60 -7.16 28.94
N GLU A 180 -74.35 -8.21 29.30
CA GLU A 180 -75.27 -8.91 28.38
C GLU A 180 -76.31 -7.97 27.74
N LYS A 181 -76.78 -6.95 28.48
CA LYS A 181 -77.71 -5.94 27.99
C LYS A 181 -77.09 -5.03 26.93
N GLU A 182 -75.83 -4.64 27.13
CA GLU A 182 -75.07 -3.84 26.16
C GLU A 182 -74.76 -4.65 24.89
N ILE A 183 -74.41 -5.92 25.05
CA ILE A 183 -74.18 -6.84 23.93
C ILE A 183 -75.45 -7.02 23.11
N ALA A 184 -76.60 -7.25 23.75
CA ALA A 184 -77.88 -7.42 23.06
C ALA A 184 -78.36 -6.13 22.35
N ALA A 185 -78.00 -4.95 22.85
CA ALA A 185 -78.34 -3.67 22.23
C ALA A 185 -77.49 -3.35 21.00
N GLU A 186 -76.18 -3.66 21.01
CA GLU A 186 -75.27 -3.44 19.88
C GLU A 186 -75.27 -4.58 18.84
N ALA A 187 -75.79 -5.76 19.19
CA ALA A 187 -75.93 -6.88 18.25
C ALA A 187 -77.06 -6.70 17.24
N ARG A 188 -77.78 -5.58 17.31
CA ARG A 188 -78.93 -5.23 16.48
C ARG A 188 -78.55 -4.20 15.42
#